data_AF-A0A6G3C6I7-F1
#
_entry.id   AF-A0A6G3C6I7-F1
#
_cell.length_a   1.000
_cell.length_b   1.000
_cell.length_c   1.000
_cell.angle_alpha   90.00
_cell.angle_beta   90.00
_cell.angle_gamma   90.00
#
_symmetry.space_group_name_H-M   'P 1'
#
loop_
_entity.id
_entity.type
_entity.pdbx_description
1 polymer ?
#
loop_
_entity_poly.entity_id
_entity_poly.type
_entity_poly.pdbx_seq_one_letter_code
_entity_poly.pdbx_strand_id
1 'polypeptide(L)' 'MSAGRPLTKAERKAFNRAKHEQKIKQDLIAQHGNELGQFYYWLRVANMRGTQTYHEGNPDFVREVALALHNVYSRHFG' A
#
# COMPACT_ATOMS: atom_id res chain seq x y z
N MET A 1 -17.10 15.09 3.75
CA MET A 1 -16.06 15.91 3.10
C MET A 1 -16.21 17.33 3.62
N SER A 2 -15.26 17.87 4.40
CA SER A 2 -15.38 19.22 4.94
C SER A 2 -15.04 20.23 3.85
N ALA A 3 -16.05 21.01 3.45
CA ALA A 3 -15.99 21.99 2.38
C ALA A 3 -15.11 23.20 2.76
N GLY A 4 -14.19 23.58 1.87
CA GLY A 4 -13.62 24.92 1.77
C GLY A 4 -12.53 25.35 2.76
N ARG A 5 -12.30 24.66 3.88
CA ARG A 5 -11.21 25.05 4.79
C ARG A 5 -9.83 24.63 4.24
N PRO A 6 -8.79 25.49 4.34
CA PRO A 6 -7.43 25.07 4.05
C PRO A 6 -7.03 23.86 4.90
N LEU A 7 -6.35 22.89 4.29
CA LEU A 7 -5.82 21.74 5.03
C LEU A 7 -4.87 22.23 6.13
N THR A 8 -5.06 21.70 7.34
CA THR A 8 -4.10 21.84 8.43
C THR A 8 -2.77 21.21 8.05
N LYS A 9 -1.69 21.53 8.77
CA LYS A 9 -0.36 20.95 8.54
C LYS A 9 -0.38 19.41 8.60
N ALA A 10 -1.15 18.84 9.53
CA ALA A 10 -1.30 17.39 9.69
C ALA A 10 -2.04 16.76 8.50
N GLU A 11 -3.17 17.35 8.09
CA GLU A 11 -3.94 16.89 6.93
C GLU A 11 -3.14 17.00 5.63
N ARG A 12 -2.38 18.10 5.46
CA ARG A 12 -1.51 18.27 4.29
C ARG A 12 -0.39 17.22 4.25
N LYS A 13 0.21 16.89 5.40
CA LYS A 13 1.22 15.81 5.50
C LYS A 13 0.61 14.45 5.14
N ALA A 14 -0.57 14.14 5.66
CA ALA A 14 -1.28 12.89 5.34
C ALA A 14 -1.65 12.81 3.85
N PHE A 15 -2.17 13.90 3.28
CA PHE A 15 -2.49 14.03 1.86
C PHE A 15 -1.25 13.84 0.98
N ASN A 16 -0.15 14.52 1.29
CA ASN A 16 1.10 14.39 0.54
C ASN A 16 1.65 12.95 0.62
N ARG A 17 1.55 12.30 1.79
CA ARG A 17 1.94 10.90 1.95
C ARG A 17 1.07 9.99 1.09
N ALA A 18 -0.25 10.16 1.09
CA ALA A 18 -1.16 9.37 0.25
C ALA A 18 -0.86 9.56 -1.24
N LYS A 19 -0.62 10.80 -1.68
CA LYS A 19 -0.24 11.12 -3.07
C LYS A 19 1.10 10.50 -3.46
N HIS A 20 2.08 10.54 -2.56
CA HIS A 20 3.38 9.91 -2.79
C HIS A 20 3.26 8.39 -2.92
N GLU A 21 2.48 7.75 -2.06
CA GLU A 21 2.21 6.31 -2.12
C GLU A 21 1.48 5.91 -3.41
N GLN A 22 0.52 6.72 -3.86
CA GLN A 22 -0.14 6.51 -5.15
C GLN A 22 0.83 6.60 -6.32
N LYS A 23 1.76 7.56 -6.29
CA LYS A 23 2.79 7.69 -7.32
C LYS A 23 3.69 6.45 -7.37
N ILE A 24 4.19 5.99 -6.21
CA ILE A 24 5.01 4.77 -6.14
C ILE A 24 4.29 3.57 -6.74
N LYS A 25 3.00 3.40 -6.41
CA LYS A 25 2.18 2.32 -6.99
C LYS A 25 2.11 2.42 -8.52
N GLN A 26 1.89 3.62 -9.06
CA GLN A 26 1.83 3.85 -10.51
C GLN A 26 3.18 3.60 -11.18
N ASP A 27 4.28 4.05 -10.58
CA ASP A 27 5.63 3.84 -11.10
C ASP A 27 5.97 2.34 -11.17
N LEU A 28 5.62 1.56 -10.14
CA LEU A 28 5.82 0.11 -10.12
C LEU A 28 4.98 -0.61 -11.19
N ILE A 29 3.73 -0.18 -11.38
CA ILE A 29 2.87 -0.70 -12.46
C ILE A 29 3.44 -0.36 -13.83
N ALA A 30 3.95 0.86 -14.02
CA ALA A 30 4.55 1.27 -15.28
C ALA A 30 5.83 0.48 -15.61
N GLN A 31 6.64 0.14 -14.60
CA GLN A 31 7.89 -0.59 -14.78
C GLN A 31 7.71 -2.09 -14.99
N HIS A 32 6.73 -2.70 -14.32
CA HIS A 32 6.61 -4.16 -14.23
C HIS A 32 5.32 -4.71 -14.86
N GLY A 33 4.45 -3.84 -15.37
CA GLY A 33 3.09 -4.22 -15.76
C GLY A 33 2.15 -4.27 -14.56
N ASN A 34 0.85 -4.38 -14.84
CA ASN A 34 -0.20 -4.19 -13.85
C ASN A 34 -0.12 -5.18 -12.66
N GLU A 35 0.12 -6.46 -12.93
CA GLU A 35 0.06 -7.50 -11.92
C GLU A 35 1.34 -7.55 -11.07
N LEU A 36 2.50 -7.63 -11.73
CA LEU A 36 3.79 -7.65 -11.06
C LEU A 36 4.10 -6.32 -10.33
N GLY A 37 3.66 -5.19 -10.88
CA GLY A 37 3.73 -3.89 -10.21
C GLY A 37 2.85 -3.82 -8.95
N GLN A 38 1.63 -4.38 -8.99
CA GLN A 38 0.78 -4.51 -7.80
C GLN A 38 1.41 -5.43 -6.75
N PHE A 39 2.03 -6.54 -7.15
CA PHE A 39 2.75 -7.43 -6.24
C PHE A 39 3.88 -6.70 -5.51
N TYR A 40 4.77 -6.02 -6.24
CA TYR A 40 5.88 -5.29 -5.61
C TYR A 40 5.41 -4.15 -4.71
N TYR A 41 4.30 -3.49 -5.07
CA TYR A 41 3.71 -2.48 -4.21
C TYR A 41 3.25 -3.08 -2.86
N TRP A 42 2.52 -4.20 -2.90
CA TRP A 42 2.07 -4.88 -1.68
C TRP A 42 3.23 -5.42 -0.85
N LEU A 43 4.27 -5.96 -1.49
CA LEU A 43 5.48 -6.40 -0.80
C LEU A 43 6.18 -5.25 -0.06
N ARG A 44 6.24 -4.05 -0.68
CA ARG A 44 6.77 -2.86 -0.02
C ARG A 44 5.92 -2.42 1.18
N VAL A 45 4.60 -2.43 1.05
CA VAL A 45 3.67 -2.10 2.16
C VAL A 45 3.84 -3.11 3.30
N ALA A 46 3.96 -4.40 2.97
CA ALA A 46 4.26 -5.47 3.91
C ALA A 46 5.58 -5.22 4.65
N ASN A 47 6.65 -4.84 3.95
CA ASN A 47 7.94 -4.61 4.57
C ASN A 47 7.91 -3.39 5.52
N MET A 48 7.34 -2.26 5.07
CA MET A 48 7.31 -1.03 5.87
C MET A 48 6.45 -1.13 7.13
N ARG A 49 5.34 -1.87 7.08
CA ARG A 49 4.36 -1.91 8.18
C ARG A 49 4.38 -3.25 8.89
N GLY A 50 4.73 -4.33 8.22
CA GLY A 50 4.67 -5.69 8.74
C GLY A 50 5.54 -5.91 9.95
N THR A 51 6.77 -5.36 10.00
CA THR A 51 7.62 -5.50 11.19
C THR A 51 7.00 -4.82 12.41
N GLN A 52 6.52 -3.59 12.25
CA GLN A 52 5.92 -2.84 13.35
C GLN A 52 4.59 -3.43 13.79
N THR A 53 3.73 -3.82 12.85
CA THR A 53 2.41 -4.40 13.15
C THR A 53 2.50 -5.83 13.69
N TYR A 54 3.52 -6.60 13.29
CA TYR A 54 3.88 -7.88 13.89
C TYR A 54 4.31 -7.71 15.36
N HIS A 55 5.19 -6.74 15.63
CA HIS A 55 5.59 -6.42 17.01
C HIS A 55 4.43 -5.88 17.87
N GLU A 56 3.49 -5.15 17.28
CA GLU A 56 2.28 -4.65 17.94
C GLU A 56 1.19 -5.72 18.08
N GLY A 57 1.40 -6.94 17.57
CA GLY A 57 0.49 -8.08 17.75
C GLY A 57 -0.86 -7.93 17.04
N ASN A 58 -0.92 -7.15 15.94
CA ASN A 58 -2.16 -6.96 15.18
C ASN A 58 -2.19 -7.91 13.95
N PRO A 59 -2.94 -9.02 14.02
CA PRO A 59 -2.96 -10.04 12.98
C PRO A 59 -3.75 -9.64 11.73
N ASP A 60 -4.63 -8.63 11.81
CA ASP A 60 -5.54 -8.27 10.71
C ASP A 60 -4.77 -7.68 9.54
N PHE A 61 -3.79 -6.82 9.81
CA PHE A 61 -2.93 -6.24 8.78
C PHE A 61 -2.11 -7.31 8.04
N VAL A 62 -1.54 -8.26 8.79
CA VAL A 62 -0.76 -9.36 8.22
C VAL A 62 -1.63 -10.22 7.32
N ARG A 63 -2.88 -10.48 7.73
CA ARG A 63 -3.87 -11.22 6.96
C ARG A 63 -4.24 -10.50 5.66
N GLU A 64 -4.56 -9.21 5.71
CA GLU A 64 -4.92 -8.44 4.51
C GLU A 64 -3.80 -8.43 3.47
N VAL A 65 -2.56 -8.23 3.92
CA VAL A 65 -1.38 -8.22 3.04
C VAL A 65 -1.10 -9.61 2.47
N ALA A 66 -1.20 -10.67 3.28
CA ALA A 66 -1.05 -12.05 2.81
C ALA A 66 -2.10 -12.41 1.75
N LEU A 67 -3.36 -12.00 1.94
CA LEU A 67 -4.43 -12.20 0.97
C LEU A 67 -4.17 -11.42 -0.34
N ALA A 68 -3.69 -10.17 -0.24
CA ALA A 68 -3.35 -9.38 -1.42
C ALA A 68 -2.21 -10.02 -2.24
N LEU A 69 -1.17 -10.51 -1.56
CA LEU A 69 -0.05 -11.23 -2.20
C LEU A 69 -0.50 -12.56 -2.81
N HIS A 70 -1.31 -13.34 -2.08
CA HIS A 70 -1.87 -14.60 -2.56
C HIS A 70 -2.71 -14.39 -3.82
N ASN A 71 -3.61 -13.38 -3.84
CA ASN A 71 -4.43 -13.09 -5.02
C ASN A 71 -3.61 -12.80 -6.28
N VAL A 72 -2.46 -12.13 -6.16
CA VAL A 72 -1.59 -11.89 -7.33
C VAL A 72 -0.88 -13.17 -7.74
N TYR A 73 -0.40 -13.96 -6.78
CA TYR A 73 0.20 -15.27 -7.05
C TYR A 73 -0.78 -16.20 -7.78
N SER A 74 -2.02 -16.33 -7.29
CA SER A 74 -3.05 -17.20 -7.86
C SER A 74 -3.44 -16.84 -9.29
N ARG A 75 -3.33 -15.57 -9.68
CA ARG A 75 -3.59 -15.13 -11.07
C ARG A 75 -2.47 -15.48 -12.04
N HIS A 76 -1.24 -15.60 -11.55
CA HIS A 76 -0.08 -15.93 -12.38
C HIS A 76 0.18 -17.43 -12.51
N PHE A 77 -0.19 -18.21 -11.48
CA PHE A 77 0.09 -19.64 -11.40
C PHE A 77 -1.16 -20.52 -11.41
N GLY A 78 -2.35 -19.94 -11.66
CA GLY A 78 -3.64 -20.62 -11.72
C GLY A 78 -4.28 -20.54 -13.10
#